data_AF-A0A090S7H6-F1
#
_entry.id   AF-A0A090S7H6-F1
#
_cell.length_a   1.000
_cell.length_b   1.000
_cell.length_c   1.000
_cell.angle_alpha   90.00
_cell.angle_beta   90.00
_cell.angle_gamma   90.00
#
_symmetry.space_group_name_H-M   'P 1'
#
loop_
_entity.id
_entity.type
_entity.pdbx_description
1 polymer ?
#
loop_
_entity_poly.entity_id
_entity_poly.type
_entity_poly.pdbx_seq_one_letter_code
_entity_poly.pdbx_strand_id
1 'polypeptide(L)'
;MISSLLNPVFSEVVAGIQRRAQHFGYSTIVIDTQYDSEQELRAVADLIRLRVEGVVMTVADAANNQALGVLRDFNFPYCLLHNESKDAPVCSSTTIKRVSMWRISWLP
;
A
#
# COMPACT_ATOMS: atom_id res chain seq x y z
N MET A 1 2.23 -0.10 4.31
CA MET A 1 2.08 -1.21 5.26
C MET A 1 3.11 -2.28 4.91
N ILE A 2 3.72 -2.92 5.89
CA ILE A 2 4.70 -3.98 5.65
C ILE A 2 4.46 -5.11 6.64
N SER A 3 4.85 -6.32 6.26
CA SER A 3 4.63 -7.52 7.03
C SER A 3 5.63 -7.70 8.17
N SER A 4 6.82 -7.11 8.12
CA SER A 4 7.73 -7.05 9.27
C SER A 4 8.83 -6.01 9.10
N LEU A 5 8.99 -5.09 10.06
CA LEU A 5 10.16 -4.18 10.13
C LEU A 5 11.43 -4.89 10.62
N LEU A 6 11.30 -6.07 11.23
CA LEU A 6 12.43 -6.85 11.72
C LEU A 6 13.23 -7.51 10.58
N ASN A 7 12.66 -7.56 9.37
CA ASN A 7 13.39 -7.97 8.19
C ASN A 7 14.11 -6.75 7.57
N PRO A 8 15.46 -6.71 7.58
CA PRO A 8 16.23 -5.59 7.07
C PRO A 8 16.03 -5.32 5.56
N VAL A 9 15.53 -6.30 4.81
CA VAL A 9 15.13 -6.09 3.40
C VAL A 9 14.05 -5.01 3.28
N PHE A 10 13.13 -4.92 4.25
CA PHE A 10 12.04 -3.94 4.18
C PHE A 10 12.40 -2.56 4.73
N SER A 11 13.39 -2.44 5.61
CA SER A 11 13.76 -1.14 6.18
C SER A 11 14.37 -0.20 5.12
N GLU A 12 15.23 -0.73 4.24
CA GLU A 12 15.77 0.05 3.12
C GLU A 12 14.68 0.44 2.12
N VAL A 13 13.76 -0.49 1.82
CA VAL A 13 12.63 -0.24 0.94
C VAL A 13 11.72 0.85 1.50
N VAL A 14 11.37 0.78 2.78
CA VAL A 14 10.56 1.81 3.47
C VAL A 14 11.26 3.17 3.37
N ALA A 15 12.56 3.24 3.69
CA ALA A 15 13.31 4.49 3.58
C ALA A 15 13.34 5.04 2.14
N GLY A 16 13.42 4.18 1.13
CA GLY A 16 13.31 4.55 -0.28
C GLY A 16 11.94 5.14 -0.64
N ILE A 17 10.86 4.48 -0.22
CA ILE A 17 9.48 4.93 -0.42
C ILE A 17 9.26 6.28 0.26
N GLN A 18 9.69 6.44 1.51
CA GLN A 18 9.53 7.68 2.26
C GLN A 18 10.25 8.85 1.58
N ARG A 19 11.52 8.67 1.19
CA ARG A 19 12.27 9.70 0.45
C ARG A 19 11.57 10.10 -0.85
N ARG A 20 11.05 9.12 -1.59
CA ARG A 20 10.38 9.37 -2.86
C ARG A 20 9.01 10.05 -2.68
N ALA A 21 8.24 9.65 -1.67
CA ALA A 21 6.98 10.29 -1.30
C ALA A 21 7.20 11.75 -0.90
N GLN A 22 8.19 12.00 -0.02
CA GLN A 22 8.58 13.36 0.39
C GLN A 22 8.99 14.23 -0.80
N HIS A 23 9.76 13.69 -1.75
CA HIS A 23 10.13 14.40 -2.98
C HIS A 23 8.92 14.89 -3.80
N PHE A 24 7.78 14.19 -3.71
CA PHE A 24 6.53 14.58 -4.36
C PHE A 24 5.54 15.32 -3.44
N GLY A 25 5.95 15.70 -2.23
CA GLY A 25 5.11 16.43 -1.27
C GLY A 25 4.14 15.55 -0.46
N TYR A 26 4.38 14.24 -0.42
CA TYR A 26 3.57 13.28 0.34
C TYR A 26 4.16 12.96 1.72
N SER A 27 3.28 12.83 2.71
CA SER A 27 3.58 12.21 4.00
C SER A 27 3.28 10.72 3.96
N THR A 28 4.06 9.91 4.68
CA THR A 28 3.91 8.46 4.73
C THR A 28 3.54 7.98 6.12
N ILE A 29 2.57 7.08 6.20
CA ILE A 29 2.27 6.31 7.42
C ILE A 29 2.79 4.89 7.21
N VAL A 30 3.61 4.41 8.15
CA VAL A 30 4.15 3.05 8.13
C VAL A 30 3.47 2.24 9.23
N ILE A 31 2.93 1.09 8.86
CA ILE A 31 2.31 0.12 9.77
C ILE A 31 3.03 -1.20 9.56
N ASP A 32 3.52 -1.79 10.64
CA ASP A 32 4.08 -3.14 10.70
C ASP A 32 3.00 -4.09 11.21
N THR A 33 2.65 -5.09 10.41
CA THR A 33 1.60 -6.06 10.73
C THR A 33 2.13 -7.38 11.26
N GLN A 34 3.45 -7.55 11.34
CA GLN A 34 4.09 -8.74 11.92
C GLN A 34 3.58 -10.08 11.35
N TYR A 35 3.26 -10.11 10.05
CA TYR A 35 2.66 -11.24 9.33
C TYR A 35 1.30 -11.73 9.89
N ASP A 36 0.62 -10.91 10.69
CA ASP A 36 -0.68 -11.24 11.27
C ASP A 36 -1.82 -10.73 10.37
N SER A 37 -2.61 -11.65 9.82
CA SER A 37 -3.69 -11.34 8.89
C SER A 37 -4.80 -10.46 9.47
N GLU A 38 -5.07 -10.53 10.78
CA GLU A 38 -6.03 -9.62 11.41
C GLU A 38 -5.47 -8.20 11.49
N GLN A 39 -4.18 -8.07 11.81
CA GLN A 39 -3.49 -6.78 11.80
C GLN A 39 -3.41 -6.20 10.39
N GLU A 40 -3.23 -7.02 9.35
CA GLU A 40 -3.29 -6.58 7.95
C GLU A 40 -4.66 -5.96 7.61
N LEU A 41 -5.75 -6.64 7.99
CA LEU A 41 -7.10 -6.14 7.75
C LEU A 41 -7.39 -4.84 8.53
N ARG A 42 -7.01 -4.78 9.81
CA ARG A 42 -7.18 -3.58 10.65
C ARG A 42 -6.36 -2.40 10.10
N ALA A 43 -5.12 -2.65 9.70
CA ALA A 43 -4.25 -1.62 9.13
C ALA A 43 -4.83 -1.01 7.85
N VAL A 44 -5.38 -1.84 6.95
CA VAL A 44 -6.07 -1.34 5.75
C VAL A 44 -7.29 -0.52 6.12
N ALA A 45 -8.13 -1.00 7.04
CA ALA A 45 -9.31 -0.26 7.48
C ALA A 45 -8.94 1.11 8.10
N ASP A 46 -7.88 1.16 8.90
CA ASP A 46 -7.39 2.39 9.51
C ASP A 46 -6.81 3.36 8.47
N LEU A 47 -6.04 2.88 7.49
CA LEU A 47 -5.52 3.71 6.40
C LEU A 47 -6.64 4.33 5.56
N ILE A 48 -7.70 3.57 5.27
CA ILE A 48 -8.90 4.08 4.59
C ILE A 48 -9.59 5.14 5.45
N ARG A 49 -9.78 4.89 6.75
CA ARG A 49 -10.38 5.86 7.68
C ARG A 49 -9.58 7.15 7.82
N LEU A 50 -8.25 7.03 7.78
CA LEU A 50 -7.32 8.16 7.78
C LEU A 50 -7.29 8.92 6.43
N ARG A 51 -8.07 8.46 5.43
CA ARG A 51 -8.17 9.06 4.09
C ARG A 51 -6.83 9.24 3.40
N VAL A 52 -5.93 8.27 3.56
CA VAL A 52 -4.69 8.26 2.77
C VAL A 52 -5.04 8.17 1.27
N GLU A 53 -4.20 8.70 0.40
CA GLU A 53 -4.46 8.65 -1.05
C GLU A 53 -4.19 7.26 -1.66
N GLY A 54 -3.39 6.42 -0.99
CA GLY A 54 -3.10 5.08 -1.47
C GLY A 54 -2.30 4.25 -0.47
N VAL A 55 -2.24 2.94 -0.68
CA VAL A 55 -1.48 2.00 0.15
C VAL A 55 -0.42 1.27 -0.68
N VAL A 56 0.85 1.40 -0.29
CA VAL A 56 1.88 0.42 -0.68
C VAL A 56 1.92 -0.66 0.39
N MET A 57 1.75 -1.93 0.02
CA MET A 57 1.75 -3.02 0.98
C MET A 57 2.52 -4.27 0.54
N THR A 58 3.14 -4.94 1.50
CA THR A 58 3.45 -6.37 1.39
C THR A 58 2.30 -7.15 2.02
N VAL A 59 2.08 -8.37 1.57
CA VAL A 59 1.08 -9.29 2.15
C VAL A 59 1.76 -10.62 2.41
N ALA A 60 1.36 -11.34 3.47
CA ALA A 60 1.88 -12.68 3.74
C ALA A 60 1.48 -13.69 2.66
N ASP A 61 0.23 -13.62 2.21
CA ASP A 61 -0.35 -14.45 1.15
C ASP A 61 -1.22 -13.56 0.25
N ALA A 62 -0.81 -13.30 -1.00
CA ALA A 62 -1.56 -12.43 -1.90
C ALA A 62 -2.80 -13.09 -2.52
N ALA A 63 -2.87 -14.43 -2.53
CA ALA A 63 -4.01 -15.16 -3.07
C ALA A 63 -5.18 -15.15 -2.08
N ASN A 64 -4.90 -15.16 -0.78
CA ASN A 64 -5.92 -15.31 0.26
C ASN A 64 -5.88 -14.21 1.34
N ASN A 65 -5.67 -12.96 0.92
CA ASN A 65 -5.65 -11.81 1.82
C ASN A 65 -7.00 -11.07 1.89
N GLN A 66 -7.63 -11.05 3.07
CA GLN A 66 -8.87 -10.30 3.27
C GLN A 66 -8.69 -8.79 3.11
N ALA A 67 -7.53 -8.25 3.49
CA ALA A 67 -7.25 -6.82 3.38
C ALA A 67 -7.19 -6.37 1.91
N LEU A 68 -6.70 -7.23 1.00
CA LEU A 68 -6.80 -7.00 -0.46
C LEU A 68 -8.24 -7.02 -0.96
N GLY A 69 -9.09 -7.87 -0.38
CA GLY A 69 -10.54 -7.86 -0.65
C GLY A 69 -11.14 -6.49 -0.34
N VAL A 70 -10.90 -5.96 0.86
CA VAL A 70 -11.37 -4.63 1.26
C VAL A 70 -10.87 -3.54 0.31
N LEU A 71 -9.58 -3.53 -0.04
CA LEU A 71 -9.05 -2.53 -0.97
C LEU A 71 -9.72 -2.59 -2.34
N ARG A 72 -10.02 -3.79 -2.85
CA ARG A 72 -10.76 -3.97 -4.11
C ARG A 72 -12.22 -3.51 -3.99
N ASP A 73 -12.91 -3.86 -2.92
CA ASP A 73 -14.32 -3.51 -2.70
C ASP A 73 -14.52 -1.99 -2.62
N PHE A 74 -13.56 -1.28 -2.04
CA PHE A 74 -13.57 0.19 -1.96
C PHE A 74 -12.98 0.88 -3.20
N ASN A 75 -12.55 0.11 -4.22
CA ASN A 75 -11.78 0.60 -5.36
C ASN A 75 -10.61 1.51 -4.94
N PHE A 76 -9.96 1.13 -3.84
CA PHE A 76 -8.97 1.93 -3.16
C PHE A 76 -7.60 1.77 -3.83
N PRO A 77 -6.85 2.84 -4.14
CA PRO A 77 -5.55 2.71 -4.77
C PRO A 77 -4.55 1.95 -3.89
N TYR A 78 -4.08 0.80 -4.36
CA TYR A 78 -3.04 0.05 -3.68
C TYR A 78 -2.01 -0.53 -4.65
N CYS A 79 -0.87 -0.92 -4.10
CA CYS A 79 0.23 -1.44 -4.87
C CYS A 79 0.99 -2.48 -4.04
N LEU A 80 1.23 -3.67 -4.61
CA LEU A 80 1.93 -4.76 -3.93
C LEU A 80 3.43 -4.64 -4.09
N LEU A 81 4.14 -4.83 -2.98
CA LEU A 81 5.58 -4.85 -2.91
C LEU A 81 6.04 -6.28 -2.60
N HIS A 82 6.93 -6.82 -3.43
CA HIS A 82 7.56 -8.14 -3.29
C HIS A 82 6.63 -9.37 -3.27
N ASN A 83 5.30 -9.19 -3.40
CA ASN A 83 4.36 -10.29 -3.54
C ASN A 83 3.66 -10.21 -4.90
N GLU A 84 4.13 -11.01 -5.86
CA GLU A 84 3.57 -11.08 -7.21
C GLU A 84 2.22 -11.79 -7.16
N SER A 85 1.13 -11.04 -7.32
CA SER A 85 -0.20 -11.57 -7.61
C SER A 85 -0.54 -11.25 -9.05
N LYS A 86 -1.10 -12.22 -9.79
CA LYS A 86 -1.51 -12.02 -11.20
C LYS A 86 -2.58 -10.94 -11.37
N ASP A 87 -3.32 -10.62 -10.30
CA ASP A 87 -4.47 -9.73 -10.32
C ASP A 87 -4.23 -8.39 -9.60
N ALA A 88 -3.02 -8.15 -9.08
CA ALA A 88 -2.68 -6.92 -8.37
C ALA A 88 -1.64 -6.07 -9.13
N PRO A 89 -1.77 -4.74 -9.15
CA PRO A 89 -0.76 -3.88 -9.74
C PRO A 89 0.56 -4.00 -8.96
N VAL A 90 1.60 -4.45 -9.65
CA VAL A 90 2.97 -4.54 -9.12
C VAL A 90 3.58 -3.15 -9.01
N CYS A 91 4.20 -2.85 -7.87
CA CYS A 91 4.96 -1.62 -7.70
C CYS A 91 6.24 -1.65 -8.53
N SER A 92 6.18 -1.15 -9.77
CA SER A 92 7.40 -0.77 -10.48
C SER A 92 8.11 0.35 -9.71
N SER A 93 9.44 0.39 -9.76
CA SER A 93 10.30 1.41 -9.12
C SER A 93 9.97 2.87 -9.47
N THR A 94 9.04 3.10 -10.39
CA THR A 94 8.56 4.40 -10.87
C THR A 94 7.20 4.81 -10.26
N THR A 95 6.50 3.94 -9.51
CA THR A 95 5.09 4.13 -9.11
C THR A 95 4.91 4.81 -7.73
N ILE A 96 5.61 5.91 -7.48
CA ILE A 96 5.08 6.96 -6.59
C ILE A 96 4.82 8.16 -7.49
N LYS A 97 3.94 7.95 -8.47
CA LYS A 97 3.35 9.06 -9.20
C LYS A 97 2.24 9.56 -8.29
N ARG A 98 2.25 10.87 -8.05
CA ARG A 98 1.11 11.66 -7.56
C ARG A 98 -0.20 10.89 -7.79
N VAL A 99 -0.88 10.46 -6.74
CA VAL A 99 -2.20 9.78 -6.86
C VAL A 99 -3.25 10.73 -7.49
N SER A 100 -2.87 11.96 -7.81
CA SER A 100 -3.61 12.90 -8.66
C SER A 100 -3.54 12.64 -10.19
N MET A 101 -3.30 11.39 -10.62
CA MET A 101 -3.68 10.93 -11.96
C MET A 101 -4.91 10.02 -11.92
N TRP A 102 -5.84 10.25 -10.99
CA TRP A 102 -7.24 9.86 -11.13
C TRP A 102 -8.07 11.07 -11.53
N ARG A 103 -7.97 11.49 -12.80
CA ARG A 103 -9.04 12.22 -13.48
C ARG A 103 -9.98 11.18 -14.09
N ILE A 104 -10.83 10.59 -13.27
CA ILE A 104 -12.12 10.09 -13.74
C ILE A 104 -13.05 11.29 -13.70
N SER A 105 -13.62 11.59 -14.86
CA SER A 105 -14.68 12.56 -15.09
C SER A 105 -15.77 12.46 -14.03
N TRP A 106 -15.83 13.45 -13.14
CA TRP A 106 -17.03 13.79 -12.38
C TRP A 106 -17.11 15.31 -12.27
N LEU A 107 -17.50 15.93 -13.37
CA LEU A 107 -18.27 17.17 -13.41
C LEU A 107 -19.43 16.90 -14.40
N PRO A 108 -20.65 17.39 -14.13
CA PRO A 108 -21.84 17.07 -14.91
C PRO A 108 -21.73 17.49 -16.37
#